data_AF-T0HI17-F1
#
_entry.id   AF-T0HI17-F1
#
_cell.length_a   1.000
_cell.length_b   1.000
_cell.length_c   1.000
_cell.angle_alpha   90.00
_cell.angle_beta   90.00
_cell.angle_gamma   90.00
#
_symmetry.space_group_name_H-M   'P 1'
#
loop_
_entity.id
_entity.type
_entity.pdbx_description
1 polymer ?
#
loop_
_entity_poly.entity_id
_entity_poly.type
_entity_poly.pdbx_seq_one_letter_code
_entity_poly.pdbx_strand_id
1 'polypeptide(L)' 'MKCASCRALLFKSEPGAIAGVIEIKCRRCGTFNCLRPASPNPTANRAAA' A
#
# COMPACT_ATOMS: atom_id res chain seq x y z
N MET A 1 -0.88 6.08 1.49
CA MET A 1 0.08 4.98 1.24
C MET A 1 1.52 5.49 1.24
N LYS A 2 2.44 4.78 1.89
CA LYS A 2 3.86 5.16 2.00
C LYS A 2 4.77 4.06 1.45
N CYS A 3 5.94 4.43 0.97
CA CYS A 3 6.94 3.49 0.48
C CYS A 3 7.40 2.55 1.61
N ALA A 4 7.47 1.25 1.35
CA ALA A 4 7.95 0.25 2.31
C ALA A 4 9.42 0.45 2.66
N SER A 5 10.23 0.97 1.73
CA SER A 5 11.68 1.20 1.93
C SER A 5 11.99 2.54 2.60
N CYS A 6 11.62 3.68 1.98
CA CYS A 6 12.03 5.01 2.47
C CYS A 6 10.92 5.81 3.17
N ARG A 7 9.74 5.21 3.37
CA ARG A 7 8.56 5.83 4.02
C ARG A 7 8.03 7.12 3.37
N ALA A 8 8.55 7.51 2.20
CA ALA A 8 8.03 8.62 1.41
C ALA A 8 6.56 8.40 1.06
N LEU A 9 5.78 9.48 1.04
CA LEU A 9 4.40 9.43 0.58
C LEU A 9 4.36 9.01 -0.88
N LEU A 10 3.55 7.98 -1.19
CA LEU A 10 3.32 7.54 -2.56
C LEU A 10 2.08 8.25 -3.13
N PHE A 11 0.96 8.14 -2.41
CA PHE A 11 -0.31 8.83 -2.70
C PHE A 11 -1.22 8.80 -1.47
N LYS A 12 -2.29 9.61 -1.50
CA LYS A 12 -3.39 9.58 -0.54
C LYS A 12 -4.60 8.90 -1.19
N SER A 13 -5.40 8.21 -0.40
CA SER A 13 -6.58 7.48 -0.86
C SER A 13 -7.60 7.39 0.25
N GLU A 14 -8.87 7.45 -0.10
CA GLU A 14 -9.97 7.16 0.83
C GLU A 14 -9.99 5.67 1.22
N PRO A 15 -10.63 5.31 2.34
CA PRO A 15 -10.88 3.91 2.69
C PRO A 15 -11.58 3.18 1.55
N GLY A 16 -11.11 1.98 1.21
CA GLY A 16 -11.71 1.17 0.14
C GLY A 16 -11.46 1.64 -1.29
N ALA A 17 -10.70 2.73 -1.52
CA ALA A 17 -10.43 3.23 -2.87
C ALA A 17 -9.57 2.29 -3.74
N ILE A 18 -8.95 1.27 -3.15
CA ILE A 18 -8.13 0.28 -3.85
C ILE A 18 -8.98 -0.96 -4.11
N ALA A 19 -9.59 -1.03 -5.29
CA ALA A 19 -10.39 -2.18 -5.72
C ALA A 19 -9.55 -3.32 -6.35
N GLY A 20 -8.30 -3.04 -6.72
CA GLY A 20 -7.39 -3.99 -7.36
C GLY A 20 -5.93 -3.79 -6.94
N VAL A 21 -5.03 -4.55 -7.54
CA VAL A 21 -3.59 -4.41 -7.30
C VAL A 21 -3.08 -3.09 -7.86
N ILE A 22 -2.28 -2.36 -7.08
CA ILE A 22 -1.53 -1.20 -7.54
C ILE A 22 -0.04 -1.49 -7.45
N GLU A 23 0.66 -1.39 -8.58
CA GLU A 23 2.11 -1.38 -8.61
C GLU A 23 2.60 0.04 -8.86
N ILE A 24 3.40 0.59 -7.94
CA ILE A 24 3.87 1.97 -8.01
C ILE A 24 5.35 2.09 -7.67
N LYS A 25 6.10 2.78 -8.52
CA LYS A 25 7.51 3.11 -8.28
C LYS A 25 7.62 4.33 -7.36
N CYS A 26 8.41 4.20 -6.29
CA CYS A 26 8.73 5.33 -5.44
C CYS A 26 9.65 6.32 -6.17
N ARG A 27 9.19 7.57 -6.31
CA ARG A 27 9.97 8.64 -6.94
C ARG A 27 11.22 9.05 -6.14
N ARG A 28 11.26 8.75 -4.83
CA ARG A 28 12.39 9.09 -3.95
C ARG A 28 13.52 8.06 -3.97
N CYS A 29 13.20 6.77 -3.86
CA CYS A 29 14.20 5.71 -3.70
C CYS A 29 14.21 4.66 -4.82
N GLY A 30 13.29 4.73 -5.79
CA GLY A 30 13.22 3.81 -6.92
C GLY A 30 12.55 2.46 -6.63
N THR A 31 12.28 2.11 -5.37
CA THR A 31 11.60 0.86 -4.99
C THR A 31 10.20 0.75 -5.61
N PHE A 32 9.88 -0.40 -6.23
CA PHE A 32 8.52 -0.74 -6.63
C PHE A 32 7.73 -1.26 -5.42
N ASN A 33 6.54 -0.73 -5.22
CA ASN A 33 5.65 -1.09 -4.12
C ASN A 33 4.39 -1.73 -4.72
N CYS A 34 4.01 -2.91 -4.24
CA CYS A 34 2.80 -3.61 -4.62
C CYS A 34 1.78 -3.49 -3.49
N LEU A 35 0.70 -2.75 -3.74
CA LEU A 35 -0.39 -2.54 -2.78
C LEU A 35 -1.59 -3.39 -3.20
N ARG A 36 -2.18 -4.10 -2.24
CA ARG A 36 -3.36 -4.92 -2.43
C ARG A 36 -4.57 -4.24 -1.75
N PRO A 37 -5.81 -4.52 -2.21
CA PRO A 37 -7.01 -4.14 -1.48
C PRO A 37 -6.95 -4.61 -0.02
N ALA A 38 -7.45 -3.80 0.90
CA ALA A 38 -7.66 -4.25 2.27
C ALA A 38 -8.70 -5.37 2.23
N SER A 39 -8.45 -6.47 2.95
CA SER A 39 -9.42 -7.56 3.06
C SER A 39 -10.75 -7.01 3.59
N PRO A 40 -11.90 -7.43 3.04
CA PRO A 40 -13.21 -7.02 3.58
C PRO A 40 -13.41 -7.50 5.02
N ASN A 41 -12.59 -8.44 5.50
CA ASN A 41 -12.62 -8.91 6.87
C ASN A 41 -11.70 -8.04 7.76
N PRO A 42 -12.24 -7.25 8.70
CA PRO A 42 -11.46 -6.29 9.50
C PRO A 42 -10.39 -6.96 10.38
N THR A 43 -10.56 -8.24 10.70
CA THR A 43 -9.63 -9.05 11.52
C THR A 43 -8.40 -9.55 10.76
N ALA A 44 -8.36 -9.47 9.43
CA ALA A 44 -7.27 -10.03 8.62
C ALA A 44 -6.03 -9.11 8.48
N ASN A 45 -6.06 -7.89 9.06
CA ASN A 45 -5.00 -6.90 8.86
C ASN A 45 -3.82 -7.00 9.86
N ARG A 46 -3.77 -8.04 10.72
CA ARG A 46 -2.63 -8.28 11.63
C ARG A 46 -2.33 -9.77 11.75
N ALA A 47 -1.70 -10.34 10.73
CA ALA A 47 -0.96 -11.59 10.82
C ALA A 47 0.32 -11.47 9.98
N ALA A 48 1.29 -10.72 10.51
CA ALA A 48 2.69 -10.77 10.11
C ALA A 48 3.49 -10.17 11.28
N ALA A 49 3.78 -11.02 12.26
CA ALA A 49 4.80 -10.83 13.29
C ALA A 49 5.91 -11.84 13.00
#